data_AF-A0A7U9R0Q9-F1
#
_entry.id   AF-A0A7U9R0Q9-F1
#
_cell.length_a   1.000
_cell.length_b   1.000
_cell.length_c   1.000
_cell.angle_alpha   90.00
_cell.angle_beta   90.00
_cell.angle_gamma   90.00
#
_symmetry.space_group_name_H-M   'P 1'
#
loop_
_entity.id
_entity.type
_entity.pdbx_description
1 polymer ?
#
loop_
_entity_poly.entity_id
_entity_poly.type
_entity_poly.pdbx_seq_one_letter_code
_entity_poly.pdbx_strand_id
1 'polypeptide(L)'
;MGEYKPAPVNTDHITLTAEMEELVEMLAKNAHDVWASQRLKDSWTYGPHRDDGKRIHPCLVAYEDLPESEKTYDRVISEQLIKTLLAKGYRIVR
;
A
#
# COMPACT_ATOMS: atom_id res chain seq x y z
N MET A 1 -25.51 14.76 -10.56
CA MET A 1 -24.51 14.04 -9.74
C MET A 1 -23.63 15.10 -9.11
N GLY A 2 -23.55 15.18 -7.78
CA GLY A 2 -22.69 16.18 -7.12
C GLY A 2 -21.21 15.89 -7.38
N GLU A 3 -20.38 16.93 -7.34
CA GLU A 3 -18.92 16.81 -7.39
C GLU A 3 -18.41 15.95 -6.24
N TYR A 4 -17.52 15.00 -6.54
CA TYR A 4 -16.90 14.15 -5.52
C TYR A 4 -15.99 14.98 -4.63
N LYS A 5 -16.19 14.91 -3.31
CA LYS A 5 -15.38 15.61 -2.29
C LYS A 5 -14.78 14.57 -1.34
N PRO A 6 -13.47 14.27 -1.42
CA PRO A 6 -12.83 13.33 -0.51
C PRO A 6 -12.85 13.89 0.93
N ALA A 7 -13.10 13.01 1.90
CA ALA A 7 -13.15 13.36 3.33
C ALA A 7 -12.45 12.25 4.15
N PRO A 8 -11.10 12.19 4.14
CA PRO A 8 -10.37 11.19 4.92
C PRO A 8 -10.58 11.37 6.42
N VAL A 9 -10.35 10.31 7.20
CA VAL A 9 -10.35 10.39 8.66
C VAL A 9 -9.17 11.27 9.10
N ASN A 10 -9.41 12.24 9.98
CA ASN A 10 -8.33 13.03 10.56
C ASN A 10 -7.51 12.14 11.51
N THR A 11 -6.24 11.97 11.20
CA THR A 11 -5.29 11.18 11.97
C THR A 11 -4.08 11.99 12.48
N ASP A 12 -4.13 13.31 12.39
CA ASP A 12 -2.97 14.19 12.72
C ASP A 12 -2.53 14.07 14.18
N HIS A 13 -3.46 13.64 15.05
CA HIS A 13 -3.23 13.42 16.48
C HIS A 13 -2.70 12.02 16.81
N ILE A 14 -2.55 11.14 15.80
CA ILE A 14 -2.06 9.77 15.99
C ILE A 14 -0.57 9.69 15.68
N THR A 15 0.22 9.31 16.68
CA THR A 15 1.63 8.97 16.53
C THR A 15 1.79 7.46 16.60
N LEU A 16 2.51 6.89 15.64
CA LEU A 16 2.83 5.46 15.65
C LEU A 16 4.02 5.18 16.56
N THR A 17 4.01 4.03 17.21
CA THR A 17 5.18 3.50 17.92
C THR A 17 6.15 2.83 16.94
N ALA A 18 7.41 2.65 17.30
CA ALA A 18 8.39 1.95 16.46
C ALA A 18 7.93 0.56 15.98
N GLU A 19 7.29 -0.24 16.85
CA GLU A 19 6.72 -1.54 16.47
C GLU A 19 5.62 -1.41 15.40
N MET A 20 4.85 -0.31 15.43
CA MET A 20 3.83 -0.03 14.42
C MET A 20 4.43 0.46 13.11
N GLU A 21 5.58 1.14 13.14
CA GLU A 21 6.32 1.51 11.93
C GLU A 21 6.90 0.27 11.24
N GLU A 22 7.42 -0.69 12.00
CA GLU A 22 7.81 -2.01 11.46
C GLU A 22 6.59 -2.75 10.87
N LEU A 23 5.44 -2.66 11.54
CA LEU A 23 4.18 -3.21 11.04
C LEU A 23 3.74 -2.55 9.72
N VAL A 24 3.92 -1.23 9.57
CA VAL A 24 3.62 -0.50 8.32
C VAL A 24 4.43 -1.09 7.17
N GLU A 25 5.73 -1.32 7.36
CA GLU A 25 6.60 -1.88 6.31
C GLU A 25 6.17 -3.30 5.93
N MET A 26 5.86 -4.13 6.93
CA MET A 26 5.34 -5.48 6.71
C MET A 26 4.03 -5.47 5.92
N LEU A 27 3.10 -4.57 6.28
CA LEU A 27 1.82 -4.44 5.59
C LEU A 27 1.97 -3.91 4.16
N ALA A 28 2.87 -2.94 3.93
CA ALA A 28 3.17 -2.42 2.60
C ALA A 28 3.70 -3.53 1.69
N LYS A 29 4.69 -4.30 2.17
CA LYS A 29 5.22 -5.46 1.45
C LYS A 29 4.14 -6.50 1.16
N ASN A 30 3.33 -6.86 2.15
CA ASN A 30 2.29 -7.86 1.96
C ASN A 30 1.19 -7.37 0.98
N ALA A 31 0.83 -6.09 1.03
CA ALA A 31 -0.13 -5.51 0.07
C ALA A 31 0.39 -5.59 -1.36
N HIS A 32 1.68 -5.28 -1.56
CA HIS A 32 2.36 -5.47 -2.85
C HIS A 32 2.32 -6.92 -3.31
N ASP A 33 2.68 -7.87 -2.45
CA ASP A 33 2.70 -9.29 -2.78
C ASP A 33 1.30 -9.82 -3.15
N VAL A 34 0.26 -9.37 -2.44
CA VAL A 34 -1.14 -9.69 -2.76
C VAL A 34 -1.53 -9.15 -4.14
N TRP A 35 -1.20 -7.88 -4.42
CA TRP A 35 -1.45 -7.27 -5.72
C TRP A 35 -0.70 -8.01 -6.85
N ALA A 36 0.60 -8.28 -6.65
CA ALA A 36 1.44 -8.94 -7.63
C ALA A 36 0.96 -10.37 -7.91
N SER A 37 0.59 -11.12 -6.86
CA SER A 37 0.02 -12.46 -6.98
C SER A 37 -1.25 -12.46 -7.84
N GLN A 38 -2.16 -11.49 -7.63
CA GLN A 38 -3.37 -11.38 -8.43
C GLN A 38 -3.05 -11.04 -9.89
N ARG A 39 -2.14 -10.10 -10.12
CA ARG A 39 -1.71 -9.73 -11.49
C ARG A 39 -1.09 -10.90 -12.23
N LEU A 40 -0.23 -11.68 -11.59
CA LEU A 40 0.36 -12.88 -12.19
C LEU A 40 -0.71 -13.93 -12.54
N LYS A 41 -1.71 -14.14 -11.67
CA LYS A 41 -2.88 -15.01 -11.97
C LYS A 41 -3.66 -14.52 -13.18
N ASP A 42 -3.78 -13.20 -13.33
CA ASP A 42 -4.44 -12.55 -14.47
C ASP A 42 -3.53 -12.48 -15.73
N SER A 43 -2.44 -13.25 -15.75
CA SER A 43 -1.48 -13.35 -16.86
C SER A 43 -0.78 -12.02 -17.18
N TRP A 44 -0.58 -11.17 -16.17
CA TRP A 44 0.33 -10.03 -16.30
C TRP A 44 1.78 -10.47 -16.18
N THR A 45 2.66 -9.76 -16.87
CA THR A 45 4.10 -10.03 -16.86
C THR A 45 4.90 -8.78 -16.55
N TYR A 46 6.10 -8.95 -16.02
CA TYR A 46 7.05 -7.86 -15.86
C TYR A 46 7.44 -7.24 -17.22
N GLY A 47 7.71 -5.94 -17.22
CA GLY A 47 8.41 -5.24 -18.30
C GLY A 47 8.69 -3.78 -17.93
N PRO A 48 9.64 -3.11 -18.62
CA PRO A 48 10.18 -1.80 -18.18
C PRO A 48 9.16 -0.66 -18.22
N HIS A 49 8.08 -0.81 -18.98
CA HIS A 49 7.01 0.17 -19.12
C HIS A 49 5.66 -0.51 -19.01
N ARG A 50 4.69 0.18 -18.43
CA ARG A 50 3.32 -0.31 -18.31
C ARG A 50 2.65 -0.35 -19.68
N ASP A 51 2.05 -1.50 -20.01
CA ASP A 51 1.24 -1.71 -21.22
C ASP A 51 0.04 -2.58 -20.84
N ASP A 52 -1.12 -1.96 -20.64
CA ASP A 52 -2.33 -2.67 -20.20
C ASP A 52 -2.89 -3.60 -21.29
N GLY A 53 -2.65 -3.29 -22.57
CA GLY A 53 -3.08 -4.11 -23.70
C GLY A 53 -2.30 -5.42 -23.77
N LYS A 54 -1.01 -5.39 -23.43
CA LYS A 54 -0.15 -6.57 -23.32
C LYS A 54 -0.04 -7.15 -21.91
N ARG A 55 -0.75 -6.56 -20.94
CA ARG A 55 -0.70 -6.91 -19.51
C ARG A 55 0.73 -6.85 -18.94
N ILE A 56 1.47 -5.79 -19.24
CA ILE A 56 2.82 -5.57 -18.74
C ILE A 56 2.78 -4.52 -17.63
N HIS A 57 3.45 -4.80 -16.50
CA HIS A 57 3.59 -3.82 -15.42
C HIS A 57 5.02 -3.81 -14.84
N PRO A 58 5.65 -2.63 -14.66
CA PRO A 58 7.04 -2.53 -14.19
C PRO A 58 7.22 -2.94 -12.73
N CYS A 59 6.17 -2.82 -11.93
CA CYS A 59 6.20 -3.19 -10.51
C CYS A 59 6.06 -4.70 -10.26
N LEU A 60 5.99 -5.56 -11.27
CA LEU A 60 5.97 -7.03 -11.06
C LEU A 60 7.38 -7.57 -10.75
N VAL A 61 7.94 -7.05 -9.66
CA VAL A 61 9.25 -7.39 -9.07
C VAL A 61 9.05 -7.61 -7.56
N ALA A 62 10.08 -8.09 -6.86
CA ALA A 62 10.04 -8.17 -5.41
C ALA A 62 9.86 -6.77 -4.80
N TYR A 63 9.19 -6.69 -3.63
CA TYR A 63 8.95 -5.42 -2.96
C TYR A 63 10.25 -4.64 -2.73
N GLU A 64 11.35 -5.33 -2.37
CA GLU A 64 12.67 -4.73 -2.15
C GLU A 64 13.25 -4.04 -3.40
N ASP A 65 12.88 -4.50 -4.60
CA ASP A 65 13.37 -4.01 -5.89
C ASP A 65 12.50 -2.88 -6.47
N LEU A 66 11.41 -2.51 -5.79
CA LEU A 66 10.58 -1.39 -6.23
C LEU A 66 11.35 -0.06 -6.19
N PRO A 67 11.00 0.90 -7.05
CA PRO A 67 11.39 2.28 -6.85
C PRO A 67 10.94 2.78 -5.47
N GLU A 68 11.78 3.57 -4.80
CA GLU A 68 11.45 4.14 -3.48
C GLU A 68 10.17 4.98 -3.50
N SER A 69 9.81 5.58 -4.64
CA SER A 69 8.53 6.28 -4.80
C SER A 69 7.32 5.35 -4.66
N GLU A 70 7.38 4.14 -5.21
CA GLU A 70 6.31 3.14 -5.12
C GLU A 70 6.22 2.59 -3.69
N LYS A 71 7.37 2.20 -3.10
CA LYS A 71 7.39 1.78 -1.68
C LYS A 71 6.85 2.87 -0.75
N THR A 72 7.21 4.13 -1.00
CA THR A 72 6.72 5.25 -0.20
C THR A 72 5.21 5.41 -0.32
N TYR A 73 4.65 5.22 -1.52
CA TYR A 73 3.20 5.20 -1.70
C TYR A 73 2.55 4.08 -0.87
N ASP A 74 3.05 2.84 -0.97
CA ASP A 74 2.52 1.70 -0.23
C ASP A 74 2.61 1.88 1.30
N ARG A 75 3.72 2.44 1.78
CA ARG A 75 3.92 2.77 3.19
C ARG A 75 2.96 3.86 3.66
N VAL A 76 2.78 4.94 2.90
CA VAL A 76 1.83 6.01 3.24
C VAL A 76 0.41 5.47 3.35
N ILE A 77 -0.02 4.62 2.40
CA ILE A 77 -1.33 3.99 2.47
C ILE A 77 -1.45 3.09 3.71
N SER A 78 -0.45 2.24 3.95
CA SER A 78 -0.43 1.32 5.10
C SER A 78 -0.43 2.06 6.46
N GLU A 79 0.34 3.14 6.56
CA GLU A 79 0.38 4.04 7.72
C GLU A 79 -0.98 4.67 7.98
N GLN A 80 -1.63 5.20 6.93
CA GLN A 80 -2.96 5.80 7.04
C GLN A 80 -4.03 4.78 7.47
N LEU A 81 -3.93 3.54 7.01
CA LEU A 81 -4.82 2.46 7.46
C LEU A 81 -4.66 2.18 8.95
N ILE A 82 -3.42 2.02 9.44
CA ILE A 82 -3.15 1.83 10.87
C ILE A 82 -3.65 3.03 11.68
N LYS A 83 -3.29 4.25 11.27
CA LYS A 83 -3.71 5.46 11.96
C LYS A 83 -5.23 5.62 12.00
N THR A 84 -5.93 5.21 10.94
CA THR A 84 -7.39 5.21 10.89
C THR A 84 -7.98 4.24 11.92
N LEU A 85 -7.43 3.03 12.05
CA LEU A 85 -7.88 2.07 13.07
C LEU A 85 -7.72 2.66 14.48
N LEU A 86 -6.56 3.26 14.77
CA LEU A 86 -6.29 3.88 16.07
C LEU A 86 -7.22 5.07 16.35
N ALA A 87 -7.42 5.95 15.36
CA ALA A 87 -8.35 7.08 15.47
C ALA A 87 -9.81 6.65 15.68
N LYS A 88 -10.17 5.43 15.29
CA LYS A 88 -11.50 4.82 15.53
C LYS A 88 -11.59 4.05 16.85
N GLY A 89 -10.53 4.05 17.67
CA GLY A 89 -10.50 3.44 19.00
C GLY A 89 -10.15 1.96 19.01
N TYR A 90 -9.69 1.39 17.89
CA TYR A 90 -9.13 0.04 17.86
C TYR A 90 -7.74 0.04 18.51
N ARG A 91 -7.37 -1.12 19.06
CA ARG A 91 -6.04 -1.37 19.61
C ARG A 91 -5.38 -2.50 18.84
N ILE A 92 -4.14 -2.29 18.41
CA ILE A 92 -3.31 -3.29 17.79
C ILE A 92 -2.40 -3.85 18.87
N VAL A 93 -2.48 -5.15 19.10
CA VAL A 93 -1.69 -5.89 20.10
C VAL A 93 -1.14 -7.15 19.44
N ARG A 94 0.06 -7.55 19.83
CA ARG A 94 0.73 -8.76 19.34
C ARG A 94 0.28 -10.01 20.09
#